data_AF-A0A5D2VUA1-F1
#
_entry.id   AF-A0A5D2VUA1-F1
#
_cell.length_a   1.000
_cell.length_b   1.000
_cell.length_c   1.000
_cell.angle_alpha   90.00
_cell.angle_beta   90.00
_cell.angle_gamma   90.00
#
_symmetry.space_group_name_H-M   'P 1'
#
loop_
_entity.id
_entity.type
_entity.pdbx_description
1 polymer ?
#
loop_
_entity_poly.entity_id
_entity_poly.type
_entity_poly.pdbx_seq_one_letter_code
_entity_poly.pdbx_strand_id
1 'polypeptide(L)'
;MLKHGRAGVPMEVMGLMLGEFVDGYTVRVVDVFAMPQSGTGVSVEAVDHVFQTNMLDMLKQTGRPEMVVGWYHSHPGFGCWLSGVDINTQQVGMNSFSPNWKKKWMNSFIRAL
;
A
#
# COMPACT_ATOMS: atom_id res chain seq x y z
N MET A 1 2.39 5.83 9.55
CA MET A 1 3.55 5.13 8.95
C MET A 1 4.72 5.02 9.92
N LEU A 2 5.35 6.12 10.35
CA LEU A 2 6.55 6.09 11.23
C LEU A 2 6.38 5.27 12.52
N LYS A 3 5.26 5.46 13.23
CA LYS A 3 4.94 4.67 14.43
C LYS A 3 4.92 3.17 14.16
N HIS A 4 4.32 2.76 13.04
CA HIS A 4 4.23 1.36 12.64
C HIS A 4 5.60 0.80 12.25
N GLY A 5 6.34 1.52 11.39
CA GLY A 5 7.70 1.15 10.98
C GLY A 5 8.65 0.97 12.16
N ARG A 6 8.58 1.87 13.16
CA ARG A 6 9.41 1.75 14.36
C ARG A 6 9.01 0.59 15.26
N ALA A 7 7.72 0.30 15.39
CA ALA A 7 7.22 -0.81 16.21
C ALA A 7 7.57 -2.19 15.60
N GLY A 8 7.77 -2.26 14.29
CA GLY A 8 8.13 -3.49 13.58
C GLY A 8 9.57 -3.96 13.75
N VAL A 9 10.49 -3.06 14.11
CA VAL A 9 11.94 -3.36 14.20
C VAL A 9 12.19 -4.56 15.14
N PRO A 10 12.97 -5.58 14.72
CA PRO A 10 13.84 -5.62 13.55
C PRO A 10 13.19 -6.09 12.24
N MET A 11 11.90 -6.43 12.25
CA MET A 11 11.19 -6.94 11.08
C MET A 11 10.68 -5.80 10.19
N GLU A 12 10.55 -6.11 8.91
CA GLU A 12 9.80 -5.26 8.00
C GLU A 12 8.29 -5.31 8.33
N VAL A 13 7.61 -4.19 8.19
CA VAL A 13 6.16 -4.08 8.33
C VAL A 13 5.58 -3.49 7.06
N MET A 14 4.30 -3.77 6.78
CA MET A 14 3.60 -3.20 5.65
C MET A 14 2.19 -2.70 6.00
N GLY A 15 1.64 -1.85 5.16
CA GLY A 15 0.27 -1.37 5.31
C GLY A 15 -0.28 -0.77 4.02
N LEU A 16 -1.57 -0.42 4.06
CA LEU A 16 -2.28 0.15 2.92
C LEU A 16 -2.46 1.66 3.12
N MET A 17 -2.38 2.39 2.01
CA MET A 17 -2.59 3.84 1.94
C MET A 17 -3.96 4.14 1.37
N LEU A 18 -4.70 5.03 2.04
CA LEU A 18 -6.04 5.45 1.69
C LEU A 18 -6.05 6.88 1.21
N GLY A 19 -6.86 7.15 0.18
CA GLY A 19 -7.09 8.51 -0.29
C GLY A 19 -7.71 8.51 -1.67
N GLU A 20 -7.23 9.41 -2.53
CA GLU A 20 -7.72 9.55 -3.89
C GLU A 20 -6.63 9.88 -4.92
N PHE A 21 -6.91 9.52 -6.17
CA PHE A 21 -6.17 10.00 -7.34
C PHE A 21 -6.83 11.29 -7.80
N VAL A 22 -6.19 12.44 -7.55
CA VAL A 22 -6.74 13.76 -7.87
C VAL A 22 -6.70 13.98 -9.38
N ASP A 23 -5.57 13.62 -10.00
CA ASP A 23 -5.35 13.71 -11.45
C ASP A 23 -4.29 12.69 -11.89
N GLY A 24 -3.78 12.83 -13.12
CA GLY A 24 -2.74 11.96 -13.67
C GLY A 24 -1.35 12.14 -13.08
N TYR A 25 -1.12 13.10 -12.18
CA TYR A 25 0.19 13.40 -11.60
C TYR A 25 0.14 13.51 -10.06
N THR A 26 -1.05 13.53 -9.49
CA THR A 26 -1.28 13.83 -8.07
C THR A 26 -2.05 12.69 -7.40
N VAL A 27 -1.42 12.06 -6.42
CA VAL A 27 -2.05 11.12 -5.49
C VAL A 27 -2.12 11.79 -4.12
N ARG A 28 -3.34 11.91 -3.57
CA ARG A 28 -3.52 12.42 -2.21
C ARG A 28 -3.73 11.25 -1.27
N VAL A 29 -2.78 11.04 -0.37
CA VAL A 29 -2.89 10.06 0.72
C VAL A 29 -3.42 10.79 1.96
N VAL A 30 -4.58 10.36 2.45
CA VAL A 30 -5.28 10.97 3.58
C VAL A 30 -5.07 10.16 4.86
N ASP A 31 -5.03 8.83 4.74
CA ASP A 31 -4.87 7.94 5.89
C ASP A 31 -4.11 6.66 5.53
N VAL A 32 -3.69 5.90 6.53
CA VAL A 32 -3.05 4.60 6.38
C VAL A 32 -3.47 3.64 7.48
N PHE A 33 -3.47 2.34 7.21
CA PHE A 33 -3.58 1.31 8.25
C PHE A 33 -2.53 0.22 8.08
N ALA A 34 -2.20 -0.42 9.21
CA ALA A 34 -1.24 -1.52 9.27
C ALA A 34 -1.91 -2.83 8.83
N MET A 35 -1.21 -3.62 8.01
CA MET A 35 -1.62 -5.01 7.79
C MET A 35 -1.01 -5.89 8.88
N PRO A 36 -1.70 -6.95 9.33
CA PRO A 36 -1.11 -7.96 10.20
C PRO A 36 0.12 -8.57 9.53
N GLN A 37 1.19 -8.78 10.28
CA GLN A 37 2.41 -9.39 9.77
C GLN A 37 2.18 -10.89 9.53
N SER A 38 1.89 -11.27 8.28
CA SER A 38 1.88 -12.68 7.85
C SER A 38 3.26 -13.09 7.33
N GLY A 39 4.03 -13.78 8.16
CA GLY A 39 5.24 -14.51 7.73
C GLY A 39 6.48 -13.66 7.41
N THR A 40 7.61 -14.34 7.25
CA THR A 40 9.00 -13.83 7.21
C THR A 40 9.38 -12.93 6.03
N GLY A 41 8.43 -12.31 5.33
CA GLY A 41 8.72 -11.43 4.19
C GLY A 41 7.55 -10.54 3.79
N VAL A 42 7.86 -9.37 3.22
CA VAL A 42 6.88 -8.40 2.73
C VAL A 42 6.53 -8.70 1.27
N SER A 43 5.77 -9.77 1.04
CA SER A 43 5.23 -10.11 -0.28
C SER A 43 3.73 -9.81 -0.36
N VAL A 44 3.16 -9.85 -1.57
CA VAL A 44 1.69 -9.75 -1.80
C VAL A 44 0.92 -10.77 -0.97
N GLU A 45 1.50 -11.93 -0.69
CA GLU A 45 0.87 -13.00 0.08
C GLU A 45 0.65 -12.61 1.55
N ALA A 46 1.39 -11.59 2.03
CA ALA A 46 1.17 -11.01 3.35
C ALA A 46 -0.09 -10.12 3.41
N VAL A 47 -0.71 -9.80 2.27
CA VAL A 47 -1.96 -9.03 2.24
C VAL A 47 -3.17 -9.95 2.36
N ASP A 48 -3.68 -10.05 3.58
CA ASP A 48 -4.95 -10.73 3.86
C ASP A 48 -6.14 -9.93 3.29
N HIS A 49 -6.72 -10.46 2.21
CA HIS A 49 -7.90 -9.89 1.55
C HIS A 49 -9.12 -9.78 2.48
N VAL A 50 -9.29 -10.70 3.42
CA VAL A 50 -10.40 -10.68 4.38
C VAL A 50 -10.19 -9.54 5.36
N PHE A 51 -8.99 -9.41 5.90
CA PHE A 51 -8.63 -8.29 6.78
C PHE A 51 -8.81 -6.95 6.08
N GLN A 52 -8.30 -6.81 4.85
CA GLN A 52 -8.43 -5.58 4.07
C GLN A 52 -9.90 -5.21 3.87
N THR A 53 -10.74 -6.15 3.43
CA THR A 53 -12.15 -5.89 3.12
C THR A 53 -12.91 -5.46 4.38
N ASN A 54 -12.73 -6.20 5.48
CA ASN A 54 -13.36 -5.88 6.75
C ASN A 54 -12.92 -4.51 7.28
N MET A 55 -11.62 -4.20 7.20
CA MET A 55 -11.09 -2.91 7.67
C MET A 55 -11.65 -1.75 6.83
N LEU A 56 -11.73 -1.90 5.51
CA LEU A 56 -12.33 -0.88 4.64
C LEU A 56 -13.81 -0.66 4.97
N ASP A 57 -14.57 -1.73 5.24
CA ASP A 57 -15.98 -1.61 5.59
C ASP A 57 -16.19 -0.97 6.97
N MET A 58 -15.34 -1.27 7.95
CA MET A 58 -15.35 -0.59 9.24
C MET A 58 -14.99 0.90 9.10
N LEU A 59 -14.00 1.25 8.28
CA LEU A 59 -13.62 2.65 8.04
C LEU A 59 -14.75 3.45 7.39
N LYS A 60 -15.44 2.86 6.39
CA LYS A 60 -16.63 3.48 5.79
C LYS A 60 -17.71 3.82 6.82
N GLN A 61 -17.95 2.93 7.79
CA GLN A 61 -18.93 3.17 8.86
C GLN A 61 -18.55 4.35 9.76
N THR A 62 -17.27 4.72 9.82
CA THR A 62 -16.77 5.89 10.58
C THR A 62 -16.70 7.19 9.76
N GLY A 63 -17.24 7.20 8.54
CA GLY A 63 -17.19 8.37 7.66
C GLY A 63 -15.86 8.53 6.92
N ARG A 64 -15.10 7.44 6.74
CA ARG A 64 -13.85 7.40 5.97
C ARG A 64 -14.05 6.53 4.71
N PRO A 65 -14.63 7.08 3.63
CA PRO A 65 -14.97 6.32 2.42
C PRO A 65 -13.81 6.18 1.43
N GLU A 66 -12.60 6.58 1.81
CA GLU A 66 -11.42 6.61 0.94
C GLU A 66 -11.06 5.22 0.41
N MET A 67 -10.58 5.19 -0.84
CA MET A 67 -10.13 3.96 -1.49
C MET A 67 -8.64 3.72 -1.27
N VAL A 68 -8.20 2.48 -1.45
CA VAL A 68 -6.77 2.14 -1.46
C VAL A 68 -6.11 2.77 -2.69
N VAL A 69 -5.09 3.59 -2.46
CA VAL A 69 -4.30 4.27 -3.51
C VAL A 69 -2.88 3.73 -3.63
N GLY A 70 -2.44 2.93 -2.66
CA GLY A 70 -1.13 2.28 -2.67
C GLY A 70 -0.87 1.51 -1.38
N TRP A 71 0.38 1.11 -1.21
CA TRP A 71 0.86 0.41 -0.02
C TRP A 71 2.20 1.00 0.41
N TYR A 72 2.59 0.73 1.66
CA TYR A 72 3.88 1.11 2.20
C TYR A 72 4.50 -0.05 2.96
N HIS A 73 5.82 -0.03 3.09
CA HIS A 73 6.55 -0.88 4.00
C HIS A 73 7.79 -0.19 4.56
N SER A 74 8.44 -0.84 5.52
CA SER A 74 9.68 -0.35 6.14
C SER A 74 10.88 -1.21 5.77
N HIS A 75 12.04 -0.59 5.55
CA HIS A 75 13.35 -1.26 5.47
C HIS A 75 14.24 -0.83 6.65
N PRO A 76 14.19 -1.51 7.81
CA PRO A 76 14.99 -1.15 8.98
C PRO A 76 16.49 -1.29 8.68
N GLY A 77 17.21 -0.17 8.59
CA GLY A 77 18.67 -0.16 8.44
C GLY A 77 19.22 -0.23 7.01
N PHE A 78 18.37 -0.32 5.98
CA PHE A 78 18.81 -0.50 4.58
C PHE A 78 18.49 0.66 3.63
N GLY A 79 17.98 1.79 4.14
CA GLY A 79 17.58 2.94 3.31
C GLY A 79 16.32 2.68 2.48
N CYS A 80 16.01 3.56 1.53
CA CYS A 80 14.79 3.50 0.72
C CYS A 80 15.09 3.05 -0.71
N TRP A 81 14.80 1.77 -1.01
CA TRP A 81 14.93 1.16 -2.32
C TRP A 81 13.86 0.07 -2.48
N LEU A 82 13.69 -0.46 -3.69
CA LEU A 82 12.77 -1.57 -3.96
C LEU A 82 13.58 -2.82 -4.31
N SER A 83 13.40 -3.87 -3.51
CA SER A 83 13.92 -5.20 -3.80
C SER A 83 13.17 -5.86 -4.95
N GLY A 84 13.71 -6.98 -5.46
CA GLY A 84 13.00 -7.76 -6.48
C GLY A 84 11.61 -8.24 -5.99
N VAL A 85 11.48 -8.52 -4.68
CA VAL A 85 10.20 -8.89 -4.06
C VAL A 85 9.25 -7.69 -4.02
N ASP A 86 9.75 -6.48 -3.72
CA ASP A 86 8.94 -5.27 -3.71
C ASP A 86 8.44 -4.90 -5.10
N ILE A 87 9.30 -5.02 -6.12
CA ILE A 87 8.93 -4.77 -7.52
C ILE A 87 7.86 -5.77 -7.96
N ASN A 88 8.03 -7.05 -7.65
CA ASN A 88 7.02 -8.06 -7.96
C ASN A 88 5.69 -7.77 -7.23
N THR A 89 5.79 -7.36 -5.96
CA THR A 89 4.62 -7.01 -5.14
C THR A 89 3.88 -5.81 -5.70
N GLN A 90 4.61 -4.79 -6.16
CA GLN A 90 4.04 -3.65 -6.86
C GLN A 90 3.35 -4.05 -8.16
N GLN A 91 3.96 -4.92 -8.98
CA GLN A 91 3.40 -5.35 -10.27
C GLN A 91 2.15 -6.21 -10.13
N VAL A 92 2.15 -7.13 -9.17
CA VAL A 92 1.09 -8.11 -8.97
C VAL A 92 -0.01 -7.53 -8.07
N GLY A 93 0.37 -7.05 -6.88
CA GLY A 93 -0.55 -6.67 -5.81
C GLY A 93 -1.42 -5.46 -6.11
N MET A 94 -0.90 -4.44 -6.80
CA MET A 94 -1.73 -3.26 -7.09
C MET A 94 -2.95 -3.58 -7.97
N ASN A 95 -2.94 -4.64 -8.79
CA ASN A 95 -4.12 -5.05 -9.58
C ASN A 95 -5.28 -5.45 -8.69
N SER A 96 -4.95 -6.05 -7.55
CA SER A 96 -5.90 -6.52 -6.56
C SER A 96 -6.39 -5.40 -5.65
N PHE A 97 -5.59 -4.35 -5.42
CA PHE A 97 -5.94 -3.23 -4.53
C PHE A 97 -6.79 -2.14 -5.19
N SER A 98 -6.60 -1.90 -6.49
CA SER A 98 -7.38 -0.94 -7.24
C SER A 98 -7.56 -1.42 -8.67
N PRO A 99 -8.78 -1.85 -9.07
CA PRO A 99 -9.05 -2.45 -10.38
C PRO A 99 -8.62 -1.61 -11.59
N ASN A 100 -8.36 -0.32 -11.40
CA ASN A 100 -7.91 0.63 -12.43
C ASN A 100 -6.49 1.16 -12.22
N TRP A 101 -5.71 0.62 -11.29
CA TRP A 101 -4.38 1.17 -10.97
C TRP A 101 -3.45 1.17 -12.18
N LYS A 102 -3.43 0.11 -13.02
CA LYS A 102 -2.55 0.07 -14.22
C LYS A 102 -2.85 1.24 -15.15
N LYS A 103 -4.14 1.51 -15.41
CA LYS A 103 -4.55 2.63 -16.26
C LYS A 103 -4.17 3.98 -15.64
N LYS A 104 -4.34 4.15 -14.32
CA LYS A 104 -4.01 5.40 -13.62
C LYS A 104 -2.50 5.62 -13.53
N TRP A 105 -1.73 4.61 -13.13
CA TRP A 105 -0.28 4.66 -12.96
C TRP A 105 0.47 4.78 -14.30
N MET A 106 0.06 4.03 -15.32
CA MET A 106 0.72 4.08 -16.64
C MET A 106 0.50 5.43 -17.32
N ASN A 107 -0.65 6.08 -17.08
CA ASN A 107 -0.87 7.47 -17.51
C ASN A 107 0.01 8.48 -16.76
N SER A 108 0.33 8.23 -15.48
CA SER A 108 1.23 9.07 -14.69
C SER A 108 2.70 8.89 -15.03
N PHE A 109 3.15 7.64 -15.21
CA PHE A 109 4.56 7.29 -15.38
C PHE A 109 5.07 7.55 -16.81
N ILE A 110 4.25 7.29 -17.84
CA ILE A 110 4.64 7.52 -19.24
C ILE A 110 4.68 9.02 -19.60
N ARG A 111 3.89 9.86 -18.92
CA ARG A 111 3.85 11.31 -19.18
C ARG A 111 4.85 12.12 -18.36
N ALA A 112 5.51 11.49 -17.39
CA ALA A 112 6.55 12.09 -16.56
C ALA A 112 7.98 11.82 -17.08
N LEU A 113 8.11 11.16 -18.24
CA LEU A 113 9.32 10.97 -19.03
C LEU A 113 9.13 11.64 -20.40
#